data_AF-A0AAV8WMG1-F1
#
_entry.id   AF-A0AAV8WMG1-F1
#
_cell.length_a   1.000
_cell.length_b   1.000
_cell.length_c   1.000
_cell.angle_alpha   90.00
_cell.angle_beta   90.00
_cell.angle_gamma   90.00
#
_symmetry.space_group_name_H-M   'P 1'
#
loop_
_entity.id
_entity.type
_entity.pdbx_description
1 polymer ?
#
loop_
_entity_poly.entity_id
_entity_poly.type
_entity_poly.pdbx_seq_one_letter_code
_entity_poly.pdbx_strand_id
1 'polypeptide(L)' 'MKNAALSPADMFLLTLRFYATGSMLIIVSDFIDVHRSTASRLINNVSRAIAQLKSLYIKFPKTKEDISNVI' A
#
# COMPACT_ATOMS: atom_id res chain seq x y z
N MET A 1 -21.21 -2.56 -16.61
CA MET A 1 -19.89 -2.32 -15.98
C MET A 1 -19.98 -1.03 -15.20
N LYS A 2 -20.13 -1.11 -13.88
CA LYS A 2 -20.27 0.08 -13.04
C LYS A 2 -18.86 0.64 -12.79
N ASN A 3 -18.54 1.76 -13.43
CA ASN A 3 -17.38 2.58 -13.09
C ASN A 3 -17.67 3.28 -11.75
N ALA A 4 -17.85 2.51 -10.68
CA ALA A 4 -17.80 3.07 -9.33
C ALA A 4 -16.36 3.51 -9.11
N ALA A 5 -16.11 4.82 -9.17
CA ALA A 5 -14.83 5.39 -8.81
C ALA A 5 -14.56 4.97 -7.37
N LEU A 6 -13.67 4.00 -7.20
CA LEU A 6 -13.28 3.47 -5.89
C LEU A 6 -12.74 4.62 -5.06
N SER A 7 -13.24 4.81 -3.85
CA SER A 7 -12.76 5.92 -3.03
C SER A 7 -11.30 5.68 -2.64
N PRO A 8 -10.49 6.74 -2.42
CA PRO A 8 -9.12 6.58 -1.95
C PRO A 8 -9.02 5.76 -0.65
N ALA A 9 -10.03 5.85 0.22
CA ALA A 9 -10.11 5.06 1.44
C ALA A 9 -10.30 3.56 1.16
N ASP A 10 -11.18 3.21 0.23
CA ASP A 10 -11.40 1.82 -0.18
C ASP A 10 -10.14 1.22 -0.83
N MET A 11 -9.43 2.00 -1.65
CA MET A 11 -8.14 1.60 -2.23
C MET A 11 -7.10 1.34 -1.14
N PHE A 12 -7.06 2.18 -0.11
CA PHE A 12 -6.15 2.03 1.01
C PHE A 12 -6.47 0.80 1.84
N LEU A 13 -7.75 0.59 2.20
CA LEU A 13 -8.21 -0.58 2.95
C LEU A 13 -7.94 -1.89 2.20
N LEU A 14 -8.17 -1.90 0.88
CA LEU A 14 -7.83 -3.01 0.01
C LEU A 14 -6.33 -3.36 0.09
N THR A 15 -5.48 -2.34 0.02
CA THR A 15 -4.03 -2.49 0.05
C THR A 15 -3.54 -2.95 1.42
N LEU A 16 -4.12 -2.42 2.50
CA LEU A 16 -3.80 -2.83 3.85
C LEU A 16 -4.20 -4.28 4.10
N ARG A 17 -5.38 -4.70 3.63
CA ARG A 17 -5.82 -6.10 3.70
C ARG A 17 -4.84 -7.01 2.97
N PHE A 18 -4.43 -6.63 1.76
CA PHE A 18 -3.42 -7.38 1.00
C PHE A 18 -2.11 -7.56 1.80
N TYR A 19 -1.62 -6.52 2.46
CA TYR A 19 -0.43 -6.62 3.32
C TYR A 19 -0.64 -7.48 4.55
N ALA A 20 -1.79 -7.35 5.22
CA ALA A 20 -2.07 -8.07 6.46
C ALA A 20 -2.25 -9.58 6.25
N THR A 21 -2.87 -9.98 5.13
CA THR A 21 -3.20 -11.38 4.88
C THR A 21 -2.19 -12.09 3.97
N GLY A 22 -1.28 -11.36 3.33
CA GLY A 22 -0.39 -11.89 2.29
C GLY A 22 -1.16 -12.58 1.14
N SER A 23 -2.46 -12.29 1.00
CA SER A 23 -3.34 -13.07 0.14
C SER A 23 -3.18 -12.72 -1.33
N MET A 24 -3.41 -13.71 -2.19
CA MET A 24 -3.49 -13.47 -3.63
C MET A 24 -4.62 -12.50 -3.98
N LEU A 25 -4.39 -11.71 -5.02
CA LEU A 25 -5.29 -10.67 -5.51
C LEU A 25 -6.73 -11.14 -5.75
N ILE A 26 -7.00 -12.45 -5.96
CA ILE A 26 -8.37 -13.00 -6.04
C ILE A 26 -9.15 -12.72 -4.77
N ILE A 27 -8.61 -13.10 -3.61
CA ILE A 27 -9.32 -13.00 -2.32
C ILE A 27 -9.60 -11.55 -1.95
N VAL A 28 -8.69 -10.66 -2.37
CA VAL A 28 -8.77 -9.21 -2.15
C VAL A 28 -9.79 -8.58 -3.12
N SER A 29 -9.91 -9.11 -4.34
CA SER A 29 -10.84 -8.65 -5.37
C SER A 29 -12.30 -8.96 -5.05
N ASP A 30 -12.56 -10.13 -4.45
CA ASP A 30 -13.90 -10.54 -4.00
C ASP A 30 -14.47 -9.61 -2.91
N PHE A 31 -13.61 -8.87 -2.21
CA PHE A 31 -14.02 -7.96 -1.13
C PHE A 31 -14.62 -6.63 -1.63
N ILE A 32 -14.20 -6.13 -2.80
CA ILE A 32 -14.66 -4.84 -3.36
C ILE A 32 -15.31 -5.00 -4.75
N ASP A 33 -15.66 -6.22 -5.16
CA ASP A 33 -16.22 -6.53 -6.49
C ASP A 33 -15.41 -5.88 -7.63
N VAL A 34 -14.08 -5.93 -7.51
CA VAL A 34 -13.18 -5.36 -8.50
C VAL A 34 -12.45 -6.45 -9.24
N HIS A 35 -12.18 -6.24 -10.53
CA HIS A 35 -11.38 -7.19 -11.27
C HIS A 35 -9.94 -7.29 -10.72
N ARG A 36 -9.34 -8.47 -10.76
CA ARG A 36 -7.97 -8.74 -10.27
C ARG A 36 -6.94 -7.75 -10.81
N SER A 37 -7.03 -7.39 -12.10
CA SER A 37 -6.12 -6.41 -12.71
C SER A 37 -6.31 -5.00 -12.15
N THR A 38 -7.54 -4.62 -11.80
CA THR A 38 -7.85 -3.37 -11.11
C THR A 38 -7.24 -3.40 -9.71
N ALA A 39 -7.51 -4.43 -8.91
CA ALA A 39 -6.93 -4.57 -7.56
C ALA A 39 -5.39 -4.44 -7.55
N SER A 40 -4.72 -5.10 -8.51
CA SER A 40 -3.27 -4.99 -8.68
C SER A 40 -2.79 -3.55 -8.92
N ARG A 41 -3.48 -2.81 -9.80
CA ARG A 41 -3.15 -1.40 -10.08
C ARG A 41 -3.38 -0.52 -8.86
N LEU A 42 -4.47 -0.74 -8.12
CA LEU A 42 -4.79 0.02 -6.91
C LEU A 42 -3.72 -0.20 -5.83
N ILE A 43 -3.34 -1.46 -5.58
CA ILE A 43 -2.27 -1.79 -4.63
C ILE A 43 -0.98 -1.09 -5.02
N ASN A 44 -0.54 -1.20 -6.28
CA ASN A 44 0.68 -0.53 -6.74
C ASN A 44 0.61 1.00 -6.59
N ASN A 45 -0.53 1.61 -6.92
CA ASN A 45 -0.72 3.05 -6.77
C ASN A 45 -0.63 3.49 -5.29
N VAL A 46 -1.30 2.77 -4.39
CA VAL A 46 -1.25 3.06 -2.95
C VAL A 46 0.15 2.80 -2.39
N SER A 47 0.82 1.71 -2.78
CA SER A 47 2.20 1.42 -2.39
C SER A 47 3.16 2.53 -2.81
N ARG A 48 3.00 3.06 -4.03
CA ARG A 48 3.81 4.19 -4.53
C ARG A 48 3.57 5.45 -3.71
N ALA A 49 2.31 5.76 -3.40
CA ALA A 49 1.98 6.91 -2.57
C ALA A 49 2.61 6.79 -1.16
N ILE A 50 2.55 5.60 -0.55
CA ILE A 50 3.21 5.32 0.73
C ILE A 50 4.74 5.47 0.59
N ALA A 51 5.34 4.95 -0.48
CA ALA A 51 6.78 5.06 -0.71
C ALA A 51 7.25 6.51 -0.92
N GLN A 52 6.42 7.39 -1.46
CA GLN A 52 6.71 8.82 -1.56
C GLN A 52 6.79 9.49 -0.19
N LEU A 53 6.03 9.01 0.80
CA LEU A 53 6.10 9.50 2.18
C LEU A 53 7.36 9.04 2.92
N LYS A 54 8.19 8.16 2.34
CA LYS A 54 9.39 7.65 3.02
C LYS A 54 10.33 8.78 3.45
N SER A 55 10.47 9.84 2.66
CA SER A 55 11.40 10.93 2.98
C SER A 55 10.97 11.70 4.25
N LEU A 56 9.68 11.68 4.56
CA LEU A 56 9.12 12.33 5.73
C LEU A 56 9.22 11.46 6.99
N TYR A 57 8.98 10.15 6.85
CA TYR A 57 8.86 9.23 8.00
C TYR A 57 10.04 8.28 8.19
N ILE A 58 10.81 7.98 7.15
CA ILE A 58 11.95 7.06 7.19
C ILE A 58 13.24 7.88 7.08
N LYS A 59 13.88 8.13 8.23
CA LYS A 59 15.21 8.72 8.31
C LYS A 59 16.23 7.60 8.35
N PHE A 60 17.01 7.46 7.28
CA PHE A 60 18.18 6.58 7.31
C PHE A 60 19.32 7.27 8.05
N PRO A 61 20.01 6.57 8.97
CA PRO A 61 21.20 7.11 9.61
C PRO A 61 22.24 7.38 8.53
N LYS A 62 22.79 8.60 8.49
CA LYS A 62 23.76 9.01 7.47
C LYS A 62 25.18 8.98 8.01
N THR A 63 25.34 9.09 9.32
CA THR A 63 26.63 9.14 9.98
C THR A 63 26.77 7.97 10.97
N LYS A 64 28.00 7.68 11.39
CA LYS A 64 28.25 6.61 12.38
C LYS A 64 27.64 6.98 13.74
N GLU A 65 27.53 8.27 14.01
CA GLU A 65 26.93 8.85 15.21
C GLU A 65 25.40 8.65 15.20
N ASP A 66 24.74 8.76 14.04
CA ASP A 66 23.32 8.45 13.91
C ASP A 66 23.03 6.97 14.19
N ILE A 67 23.94 6.06 13.81
CA ILE A 67 23.81 4.62 14.06
C ILE A 67 23.95 4.33 15.56
N SER A 68 24.87 5.02 16.24
CA SER A 68 25.12 4.83 17.67
C SER A 68 23.98 5.32 18.58
N ASN A 69 23.15 6.26 18.11
CA ASN A 69 22.00 6.79 18.87
C ASN A 69 20.73 5.91 18.74
N VAL A 70 20.78 4.84 17.94
CA VAL A 70 19.64 3.91 17.71
C VAL A 70 19.79 2.61 18.51
N ILE A 71 20.90 2.43 19.23
CA ILE A 71 21.20 1.24 20.05
C ILE A 71 21.09 1.59 21.54
#